data_AF-A0A3B9BB47-F1
#
_entry.id   AF-A0A3B9BB47-F1
#
_cell.length_a   1.000
_cell.length_b   1.000
_cell.length_c   1.000
_cell.angle_alpha   90.00
_cell.angle_beta   90.00
_cell.angle_gamma   90.00
#
_symmetry.space_group_name_H-M   'P 1'
#
loop_
_entity.id
_entity.type
_entity.pdbx_description
1 polymer ?
#
loop_
_entity_poly.entity_id
_entity_poly.type
_entity_poly.pdbx_seq_one_letter_code
_entity_poly.pdbx_strand_id
1 'polypeptide(L)'
;MKTVFPEEKSKQLGIGEGYDLGSPHYKELVNYANLKLATLGLPTVGDQSDNPTLRLSGSLVKEYREKVRLLRGYLCPADRRIQDFLTRILGTDRPSLPTESFVLDRHGLARITSLPRDGYNFSSSIMESRRIAQGVLHNPASDRRTTSGVFHVADVGLPAADDKKVVPLNAAKELLRLALNPPPTDMVFPFSSNEDDPAKCWVSLMLRPVVCPAVEGYIREKSMEVRFFAPGGCVANLDFVESIFGNGGDPFLAENDSGLDIEHWTGHTGCVIVAPHLAGTPKQILNLPSKANATERELRDGMYYDNNPDELYNDGGAFKLTFRDSSGLVVTVIADNYFGYCKKEVKTQVSFSANLSGLSEEEHAGGAVVFPSYDLGEEFNPLEILPKTPHTFDDTISSLGISKDDVPEGVYCDPLFSSLFYLPENATFSLRDQKISWSYNDDPKTLALIPENSYVLPSGYKVEMKKTENDGPWKLVGTVGEGFLCHKPCTVSGGGKSEISKPLTDAIVCGPVFIADWEGDMKLAREVINKDYSDRFRDPKKSNI
;
A
#
# COMPACT_ATOMS: atom_id res chain seq x y z
N MET A 1 4.80 -15.07 -19.10
CA MET A 1 5.73 -15.16 -17.94
C MET A 1 4.95 -14.63 -16.74
N LYS A 2 4.68 -15.40 -15.68
CA LYS A 2 3.84 -14.87 -14.57
C LYS A 2 4.51 -13.64 -13.97
N THR A 3 3.90 -12.48 -14.14
CA THR A 3 4.47 -11.15 -13.89
C THR A 3 4.34 -10.71 -12.43
N VAL A 4 3.54 -11.40 -11.63
CA VAL A 4 3.36 -11.18 -10.18
C VAL A 4 3.14 -12.53 -9.52
N PHE A 5 3.79 -12.80 -8.38
CA PHE A 5 3.52 -13.95 -7.52
C PHE A 5 2.49 -13.55 -6.45
N PRO A 6 1.19 -13.79 -6.65
CA PRO A 6 0.15 -13.19 -5.80
C PRO A 6 0.19 -13.70 -4.36
N GLU A 7 0.55 -14.97 -4.17
CA GLU A 7 0.67 -15.58 -2.84
C GLU A 7 1.79 -14.97 -2.00
N GLU A 8 2.96 -14.72 -2.61
CA GLU A 8 4.08 -14.07 -1.93
C GLU A 8 3.72 -12.64 -1.54
N LYS A 9 3.11 -11.88 -2.47
CA LYS A 9 2.66 -10.51 -2.22
C LYS A 9 1.57 -10.46 -1.14
N SER A 10 0.65 -11.43 -1.14
CA SER A 10 -0.39 -11.60 -0.11
C SER A 10 0.23 -11.80 1.28
N LYS A 11 1.26 -12.66 1.39
CA LYS A 11 1.98 -12.90 2.66
C LYS A 11 2.75 -11.66 3.12
N GLN A 12 3.46 -11.00 2.21
CA GLN A 12 4.20 -9.76 2.52
C GLN A 12 3.30 -8.65 3.03
N LEU A 13 2.06 -8.56 2.51
CA LEU A 13 1.04 -7.58 2.90
C LEU A 13 0.11 -8.06 4.03
N GLY A 14 0.26 -9.31 4.49
CA GLY A 14 -0.62 -9.93 5.49
C GLY A 14 -2.10 -9.98 5.10
N ILE A 15 -2.41 -10.11 3.80
CA ILE A 15 -3.80 -10.21 3.33
C ILE A 15 -4.38 -11.55 3.81
N GLY A 16 -5.51 -11.48 4.53
CA GLY A 16 -6.18 -12.65 5.11
C GLY A 16 -5.67 -13.04 6.50
N GLU A 17 -4.65 -12.36 7.03
CA GLU A 17 -4.09 -12.63 8.36
C GLU A 17 -4.74 -11.76 9.44
N GLY A 18 -5.09 -12.38 10.57
CA GLY A 18 -5.65 -11.72 11.75
C GLY A 18 -4.70 -11.81 12.96
N TYR A 19 -4.61 -10.74 13.75
CA TYR A 19 -3.72 -10.65 14.92
C TYR A 19 -4.50 -10.50 16.22
N ASP A 20 -5.69 -11.10 16.28
CA ASP A 20 -6.57 -11.01 17.44
C ASP A 20 -5.92 -11.63 18.67
N LEU A 21 -6.15 -10.98 19.82
CA LEU A 21 -5.61 -11.42 21.10
C LEU A 21 -5.99 -12.88 21.38
N GLY A 22 -4.98 -13.69 21.68
CA GLY A 22 -5.17 -15.10 22.04
C GLY A 22 -5.37 -16.06 20.87
N SER A 23 -5.48 -15.57 19.63
CA SER A 23 -5.46 -16.42 18.43
C SER A 23 -4.16 -17.24 18.33
N PRO A 24 -4.16 -18.40 17.65
CA PRO A 24 -2.95 -19.20 17.49
C PRO A 24 -1.79 -18.41 16.87
N HIS A 25 -2.08 -17.61 15.84
CA HIS A 25 -1.10 -16.79 15.16
C HIS A 25 -0.53 -15.68 16.06
N TYR A 26 -1.38 -14.99 16.83
CA TYR A 26 -0.93 -14.01 17.81
C TYR A 26 0.01 -14.65 18.86
N LYS A 27 -0.32 -15.83 19.38
CA LYS A 27 0.53 -16.55 20.34
C LYS A 27 1.87 -16.94 19.74
N GLU A 28 1.90 -17.35 18.48
CA GLU A 28 3.15 -17.62 17.76
C GLU A 28 4.03 -16.37 17.69
N LEU A 29 3.47 -15.23 17.27
CA LEU A 29 4.21 -13.97 17.18
C LEU A 29 4.67 -13.46 18.54
N VAL A 30 3.88 -13.64 19.61
CA VAL A 30 4.29 -13.30 21.00
C VAL A 30 5.49 -14.14 21.44
N ASN A 31 5.47 -15.44 21.17
CA ASN A 31 6.60 -16.33 21.47
C ASN A 31 7.84 -15.93 20.66
N TYR A 32 7.65 -15.59 19.39
CA TYR A 32 8.71 -15.14 18.51
C TYR A 32 9.31 -13.80 18.96
N ALA A 33 8.48 -12.83 19.35
CA ALA A 33 8.92 -11.54 19.87
C ALA A 33 9.77 -11.71 21.14
N ASN A 34 9.33 -12.56 22.07
CA ASN A 34 10.11 -12.87 23.29
C ASN A 34 11.43 -13.59 22.96
N LEU A 35 11.45 -14.50 22.00
CA LEU A 35 12.69 -15.11 21.53
C LEU A 35 13.65 -14.06 20.96
N LYS A 36 13.18 -13.11 20.16
CA LYS A 36 14.01 -12.03 19.60
C LYS A 36 14.55 -11.09 20.69
N LEU A 37 13.70 -10.66 21.64
CA LEU A 37 14.15 -9.90 22.81
C LEU A 37 15.23 -10.66 23.58
N ALA A 38 15.01 -11.95 23.82
CA ALA A 38 16.01 -12.81 24.43
C ALA A 38 17.28 -12.86 23.59
N THR A 39 17.27 -13.03 22.27
CA THR A 39 18.51 -13.02 21.48
C THR A 39 19.27 -11.69 21.52
N LEU A 40 18.57 -10.57 21.71
CA LEU A 40 19.16 -9.22 21.78
C LEU A 40 19.71 -8.84 23.17
N GLY A 41 19.57 -9.69 24.18
CA GLY A 41 19.97 -9.30 25.54
C GLY A 41 18.90 -8.53 26.32
N LEU A 42 17.71 -8.36 25.75
CA LEU A 42 16.64 -7.53 26.30
C LEU A 42 15.70 -8.35 27.21
N PRO A 43 14.97 -7.69 28.14
CA PRO A 43 14.01 -8.36 29.02
C PRO A 43 12.85 -8.93 28.21
N THR A 44 12.48 -10.18 28.51
CA THR A 44 11.28 -10.84 27.97
C THR A 44 10.05 -10.48 28.79
N VAL A 45 8.86 -10.59 28.20
CA VAL A 45 7.59 -10.07 28.74
C VAL A 45 6.68 -11.19 29.22
N GLY A 46 6.18 -11.12 30.45
CA GLY A 46 5.31 -12.11 31.10
C GLY A 46 6.02 -13.42 31.45
N ASP A 47 5.31 -14.35 32.10
CA ASP A 47 5.89 -15.62 32.52
C ASP A 47 6.30 -16.49 31.32
N GLN A 48 7.60 -16.79 31.24
CA GLN A 48 8.20 -17.63 30.21
C GLN A 48 8.45 -19.07 30.69
N SER A 49 8.07 -19.42 31.92
CA SER A 49 8.22 -20.77 32.49
C SER A 49 7.51 -21.85 31.68
N ASP A 50 6.45 -21.47 30.97
CA ASP A 50 5.69 -22.35 30.07
C ASP A 50 6.01 -22.14 28.59
N ASN A 51 6.90 -21.22 28.21
CA ASN A 51 7.31 -21.01 26.82
C ASN A 51 8.23 -22.16 26.36
N PRO A 52 7.73 -23.15 25.59
CA PRO A 52 8.49 -24.36 25.28
C PRO A 52 9.71 -24.01 24.43
N THR A 53 9.57 -23.02 23.55
CA THR A 53 10.60 -22.55 22.64
C THR A 53 11.77 -21.93 23.41
N LEU A 54 11.52 -21.08 24.40
CA LEU A 54 12.58 -20.47 25.21
C LEU A 54 13.23 -21.48 26.17
N ARG A 55 12.46 -22.43 26.72
CA ARG A 55 13.01 -23.48 27.60
C ARG A 55 13.91 -24.45 26.86
N LEU A 56 13.50 -24.88 25.67
CA LEU A 56 14.29 -25.78 24.82
C LEU A 56 15.49 -25.08 24.18
N SER A 57 15.42 -23.76 23.97
CA SER A 57 16.49 -22.99 23.32
C SER A 57 17.37 -22.18 24.28
N GLY A 58 17.19 -22.23 25.60
CA GLY A 58 17.91 -21.35 26.53
C GLY A 58 19.45 -21.42 26.45
N SER A 59 20.03 -22.59 26.20
CA SER A 59 21.47 -22.74 25.92
C SER A 59 21.85 -22.20 24.55
N LEU A 60 21.04 -22.48 23.51
CA LEU A 60 21.24 -22.00 22.14
C LEU A 60 21.13 -20.49 22.03
N VAL A 61 20.21 -19.85 22.77
CA VAL A 61 20.06 -18.39 22.81
C VAL A 61 21.26 -17.75 23.51
N LYS A 62 21.77 -18.35 24.60
CA LYS A 62 22.99 -17.88 25.25
C LYS A 62 24.22 -18.03 24.34
N GLU A 63 24.34 -19.17 23.65
CA GLU A 63 25.41 -19.39 22.67
C GLU A 63 25.30 -18.40 21.49
N TYR A 64 24.09 -18.20 20.96
CA TYR A 64 23.81 -17.24 19.90
C TYR A 64 24.18 -15.82 20.35
N ARG A 65 23.84 -15.42 21.57
CA ARG A 65 24.27 -14.13 22.15
C ARG A 65 25.78 -13.97 22.14
N GLU A 66 26.55 -14.99 22.55
CA GLU A 66 28.01 -14.90 22.52
C GLU A 66 28.56 -14.82 21.08
N LYS A 67 27.94 -15.52 20.13
CA LYS A 67 28.28 -15.40 18.70
C LYS A 67 27.94 -14.02 18.13
N VAL A 68 26.78 -13.46 18.46
CA VAL A 68 26.38 -12.10 18.06
C VAL A 68 27.31 -11.06 18.67
N ARG A 69 27.76 -11.25 19.91
CA ARG A 69 28.78 -10.38 20.53
C ARG A 69 30.08 -10.35 19.75
N LEU A 70 30.52 -11.49 19.18
CA LEU A 70 31.69 -11.54 18.30
C LEU A 70 31.46 -10.83 16.96
N LEU A 71 30.21 -10.79 16.49
CA LEU A 71 29.78 -10.08 15.27
C LEU A 71 29.35 -8.62 15.54
N ARG A 72 29.65 -8.06 16.72
CA ARG A 72 29.32 -6.67 17.04
C ARG A 72 29.88 -5.71 15.98
N GLY A 73 28.99 -4.88 15.44
CA GLY A 73 29.34 -3.94 14.36
C GLY A 73 29.14 -4.50 12.95
N TYR A 74 28.76 -5.77 12.80
CA TYR A 74 28.29 -6.29 11.53
C TYR A 74 26.95 -5.61 11.16
N LEU A 75 26.89 -5.11 9.93
CA LEU A 75 25.70 -4.53 9.33
C LEU A 75 25.30 -5.47 8.21
N CYS A 76 23.99 -5.66 8.05
CA CYS A 76 23.47 -6.35 6.87
C CYS A 76 23.88 -5.59 5.59
N PRO A 77 23.82 -6.23 4.41
CA PRO A 77 24.27 -5.62 3.16
C PRO A 77 23.63 -4.27 2.85
N ALA A 78 22.32 -4.11 3.10
CA ALA A 78 21.61 -2.85 2.91
C ALA A 78 22.14 -1.74 3.85
N ASP A 79 22.27 -2.06 5.15
CA ASP A 79 22.79 -1.11 6.15
C ASP A 79 24.26 -0.76 5.87
N ARG A 80 25.05 -1.70 5.33
CA ARG A 80 26.42 -1.46 4.87
C ARG A 80 26.47 -0.43 3.75
N ARG A 81 25.65 -0.59 2.70
CA ARG A 81 25.55 0.37 1.58
C ARG A 81 25.21 1.77 2.07
N ILE A 82 24.26 1.88 3.00
CA ILE A 82 23.88 3.16 3.63
C ILE A 82 25.05 3.72 4.43
N GLN A 83 25.72 2.88 5.21
CA GLN A 83 26.77 3.34 6.09
C GLN A 83 28.01 3.82 5.32
N ASP A 84 28.37 3.15 4.24
CA ASP A 84 29.47 3.51 3.35
C ASP A 84 29.16 4.84 2.64
N PHE A 85 27.91 5.05 2.22
CA PHE A 85 27.44 6.34 1.73
C PHE A 85 27.63 7.46 2.76
N LEU A 86 27.15 7.28 3.99
CA LEU A 86 27.33 8.27 5.06
C LEU A 86 28.82 8.52 5.36
N THR A 87 29.67 7.48 5.31
CA THR A 87 31.13 7.60 5.43
C THR A 87 31.73 8.50 4.35
N ARG A 88 31.29 8.31 3.11
CA ARG A 88 31.77 9.08 1.96
C ARG A 88 31.37 10.55 2.04
N ILE A 89 30.12 10.85 2.39
CA ILE A 89 29.59 12.23 2.36
C ILE A 89 29.87 13.05 3.63
N LEU A 90 30.09 12.39 4.78
CA LEU A 90 30.26 13.08 6.07
C LEU A 90 31.64 12.89 6.71
N GLY A 91 32.51 12.09 6.10
CA GLY A 91 33.85 11.78 6.60
C GLY A 91 33.88 10.64 7.64
N THR A 92 35.04 10.39 8.23
CA THR A 92 35.27 9.25 9.14
C THR A 92 34.60 9.39 10.50
N ASP A 93 34.31 10.61 10.93
CA ASP A 93 33.67 10.97 12.20
C ASP A 93 32.14 11.05 12.11
N ARG A 94 31.55 10.40 11.10
CA ARG A 94 30.11 10.37 10.87
C ARG A 94 29.35 9.46 11.83
N PRO A 95 28.09 9.78 12.15
CA PRO A 95 27.23 8.93 12.97
C PRO A 95 27.07 7.51 12.41
N SER A 96 26.99 6.51 13.28
CA SER A 96 26.80 5.12 12.89
C SER A 96 25.35 4.69 13.05
N LEU A 97 24.85 3.93 12.08
CA LEU A 97 23.52 3.31 12.15
C LEU A 97 23.44 2.34 13.33
N PRO A 98 22.22 2.10 13.87
CA PRO A 98 22.04 1.14 14.94
C PRO A 98 22.42 -0.27 14.46
N THR A 99 23.38 -0.90 15.14
CA THR A 99 23.88 -2.25 14.79
C THR A 99 23.06 -3.35 15.48
N GLU A 100 22.47 -3.04 16.63
CA GLU A 100 21.62 -3.94 17.41
C GLU A 100 20.19 -3.37 17.40
N SER A 101 19.31 -3.93 16.57
CA SER A 101 17.90 -3.55 16.48
C SER A 101 16.99 -4.77 16.54
N PHE A 102 15.77 -4.57 17.04
CA PHE A 102 14.68 -5.52 16.92
C PHE A 102 14.15 -5.48 15.48
N VAL A 103 14.68 -6.38 14.65
CA VAL A 103 14.31 -6.51 13.23
C VAL A 103 12.88 -7.06 13.11
N LEU A 104 12.05 -6.38 12.34
CA LEU A 104 10.68 -6.76 12.00
C LEU A 104 10.70 -7.54 10.67
N ASP A 105 10.98 -8.83 10.77
CA ASP A 105 11.22 -9.77 9.66
C ASP A 105 9.99 -10.62 9.28
N ARG A 106 8.88 -10.44 10.01
CA ARG A 106 7.61 -11.13 9.75
C ARG A 106 6.46 -10.14 9.83
N HIS A 107 5.53 -10.27 8.88
CA HIS A 107 4.32 -9.46 8.87
C HIS A 107 3.54 -9.61 10.19
N GLY A 108 3.07 -8.48 10.72
CA GLY A 108 2.29 -8.43 11.96
C GLY A 108 3.11 -8.40 13.25
N LEU A 109 4.42 -8.66 13.19
CA LEU A 109 5.30 -8.53 14.36
C LEU A 109 5.34 -7.09 14.87
N ALA A 110 5.36 -6.11 13.96
CA ALA A 110 5.28 -4.70 14.31
C ALA A 110 3.96 -4.37 15.02
N ARG A 111 2.85 -4.92 14.53
CA ARG A 111 1.50 -4.71 15.07
C ARG A 111 1.32 -5.27 16.47
N ILE A 112 1.77 -6.51 16.71
CA ILE A 112 1.60 -7.12 18.04
C ILE A 112 2.49 -6.47 19.09
N THR A 113 3.63 -5.87 18.66
CA THR A 113 4.61 -5.23 19.54
C THR A 113 4.42 -3.72 19.71
N SER A 114 3.48 -3.09 18.97
CA SER A 114 3.13 -1.67 19.12
C SER A 114 2.26 -1.35 20.35
N LEU A 115 1.91 -2.38 21.11
CA LEU A 115 1.11 -2.32 22.33
C LEU A 115 1.66 -3.33 23.34
N PRO A 116 1.43 -3.16 24.65
CA PRO A 116 1.80 -4.15 25.65
C PRO A 116 1.22 -5.52 25.32
N ARG A 117 1.99 -6.58 25.64
CA ARG A 117 1.61 -7.98 25.39
C ARG A 117 0.17 -8.27 25.85
N ASP A 118 -0.08 -8.11 27.15
CA ASP A 118 -1.38 -8.43 27.75
C ASP A 118 -2.25 -7.18 27.99
N GLY A 119 -1.90 -6.05 27.37
CA GLY A 119 -2.52 -4.74 27.60
C GLY A 119 -3.28 -4.19 26.39
N TYR A 120 -4.25 -3.31 26.66
CA TYR A 120 -5.05 -2.63 25.64
C TYR A 120 -4.58 -1.22 25.31
N ASN A 121 -3.76 -0.60 26.17
CA ASN A 121 -3.37 0.80 26.04
C ASN A 121 -1.86 0.94 26.21
N PHE A 122 -1.25 1.79 25.39
CA PHE A 122 0.11 2.30 25.54
C PHE A 122 0.06 3.83 25.48
N SER A 123 0.83 4.51 26.31
CA SER A 123 0.90 5.97 26.33
C SER A 123 2.33 6.44 26.61
N SER A 124 2.73 7.48 25.90
CA SER A 124 4.03 8.15 26.01
C SER A 124 3.86 9.61 25.57
N SER A 125 4.91 10.42 25.68
CA SER A 125 4.91 11.80 25.17
C SER A 125 4.77 11.89 23.65
N ILE A 126 5.11 10.83 22.91
CA ILE A 126 5.13 10.82 21.45
C ILE A 126 3.93 10.07 20.85
N MET A 127 3.34 9.12 21.57
CA MET A 127 2.32 8.22 21.03
C MET A 127 1.35 7.72 22.10
N GLU A 128 0.06 7.75 21.77
CA GLU A 128 -1.00 6.98 22.46
C GLU A 128 -1.52 5.88 21.53
N SER A 129 -1.53 4.64 21.99
CA SER A 129 -1.99 3.49 21.20
C SER A 129 -3.03 2.68 21.94
N ARG A 130 -4.03 2.16 21.22
CA ARG A 130 -5.10 1.34 21.78
C ARG A 130 -5.45 0.16 20.88
N ARG A 131 -5.76 -0.99 21.50
CA ARG A 131 -6.47 -2.09 20.84
C ARG A 131 -7.96 -1.76 20.83
N ILE A 132 -8.59 -1.82 19.66
CA ILE A 132 -10.02 -1.56 19.46
C ILE A 132 -10.65 -2.73 18.70
N ALA A 133 -11.98 -2.82 18.67
CA ALA A 133 -12.68 -3.93 18.01
C ALA A 133 -12.34 -4.07 16.51
N GLN A 134 -12.02 -2.95 15.84
CA GLN A 134 -11.68 -2.89 14.43
C GLN A 134 -10.18 -3.11 14.14
N GLY A 135 -9.34 -3.29 15.16
CA GLY A 135 -7.88 -3.43 15.03
C GLY A 135 -7.11 -2.57 16.03
N VAL A 136 -6.22 -1.70 15.53
CA VAL A 136 -5.38 -0.82 16.35
C VAL A 136 -5.64 0.65 16.05
N LEU A 137 -5.62 1.48 17.08
CA LEU A 137 -5.71 2.93 17.00
C LEU A 137 -4.42 3.55 17.53
N HIS A 138 -3.81 4.43 16.74
CA HIS A 138 -2.59 5.14 17.13
C HIS A 138 -2.80 6.65 16.94
N ASN A 139 -2.65 7.40 18.03
CA ASN A 139 -2.69 8.85 18.07
C ASN A 139 -1.28 9.37 18.40
N PRO A 140 -0.50 9.81 17.38
CA PRO A 140 0.80 10.43 17.61
C PRO A 140 0.62 11.83 18.21
N ALA A 141 1.71 12.40 18.75
CA ALA A 141 1.70 13.73 19.38
C ALA A 141 1.21 14.84 18.42
N SER A 142 1.56 14.74 17.13
CA SER A 142 1.04 15.60 16.06
C SER A 142 -0.10 14.91 15.31
N ASP A 143 -1.28 15.52 15.21
CA ASP A 143 -2.46 14.92 14.57
C ASP A 143 -2.49 15.06 13.03
N ARG A 144 -1.62 15.93 12.48
CA ARG A 144 -1.61 16.26 11.06
C ARG A 144 -0.22 16.59 10.52
N ARG A 145 -0.10 16.50 9.20
CA ARG A 145 1.11 16.84 8.46
C ARG A 145 1.16 18.32 8.09
N THR A 146 2.33 18.93 8.21
CA THR A 146 2.65 20.27 7.68
C THR A 146 3.46 20.15 6.39
N THR A 147 3.29 21.10 5.47
CA THR A 147 4.07 21.15 4.21
C THR A 147 4.98 22.37 4.11
N SER A 148 4.59 23.49 4.71
CA SER A 148 5.37 24.73 4.64
C SER A 148 6.66 24.60 5.44
N GLY A 149 7.80 24.76 4.78
CA GLY A 149 9.11 24.80 5.44
C GLY A 149 9.57 23.48 6.09
N VAL A 150 8.98 22.34 5.72
CA VAL A 150 9.27 21.03 6.36
C VAL A 150 10.35 20.22 5.64
N PHE A 151 10.55 20.44 4.33
CA PHE A 151 11.48 19.64 3.54
C PHE A 151 12.85 20.32 3.45
N HIS A 152 13.81 19.76 4.19
CA HIS A 152 15.19 20.19 4.24
C HIS A 152 16.11 19.22 3.50
N VAL A 153 17.15 19.76 2.89
CA VAL A 153 18.12 19.01 2.08
C VAL A 153 19.52 19.39 2.56
N ALA A 154 20.33 18.40 2.93
CA ALA A 154 21.72 18.63 3.28
C ALA A 154 22.49 19.17 2.06
N ASP A 155 23.37 20.14 2.28
CA ASP A 155 24.22 20.74 1.24
C ASP A 155 25.35 19.79 0.82
N VAL A 156 24.97 18.67 0.19
CA VAL A 156 25.87 17.63 -0.31
C VAL A 156 25.20 16.81 -1.41
N GLY A 157 26.00 16.31 -2.34
CA GLY A 157 25.55 15.43 -3.42
C GLY A 157 24.80 16.20 -4.51
N LEU A 158 23.54 15.85 -4.74
CA LEU A 158 22.73 16.49 -5.78
C LEU A 158 22.29 17.91 -5.39
N PRO A 159 22.05 18.84 -6.34
CA PRO A 159 21.51 20.16 -6.02
C PRO A 159 20.13 20.09 -5.37
N ALA A 160 19.88 20.91 -4.35
CA ALA A 160 18.54 21.08 -3.80
C ALA A 160 17.66 21.93 -4.72
N ALA A 161 16.37 21.62 -4.80
CA ALA A 161 15.41 22.48 -5.49
C ALA A 161 15.27 23.82 -4.74
N ASP A 162 14.98 24.91 -5.47
CA ASP A 162 14.96 26.26 -4.90
C ASP A 162 13.93 26.43 -3.76
N ASP A 163 12.81 25.72 -3.86
CA ASP A 163 11.72 25.75 -2.88
C ASP A 163 12.01 24.98 -1.59
N LYS A 164 13.18 24.31 -1.50
CA LYS A 164 13.61 23.54 -0.31
C LYS A 164 14.58 24.35 0.54
N LYS A 165 14.59 24.07 1.84
CA LYS A 165 15.61 24.62 2.74
C LYS A 165 16.92 23.84 2.60
N VAL A 166 18.04 24.52 2.38
CA VAL A 166 19.38 23.92 2.26
C VAL A 166 20.09 24.01 3.60
N VAL A 167 20.46 22.86 4.16
CA VAL A 167 21.07 22.77 5.49
C VAL A 167 22.59 22.62 5.34
N PRO A 168 23.40 23.51 5.95
CA PRO A 168 24.85 23.37 5.96
C PRO A 168 25.27 21.98 6.43
N LEU A 169 26.26 21.39 5.76
CA LEU A 169 26.62 19.97 5.96
C LEU A 169 26.98 19.63 7.41
N ASN A 170 27.68 20.54 8.10
CA ASN A 170 28.02 20.36 9.52
C ASN A 170 26.78 20.31 10.42
N ALA A 171 25.78 21.16 10.14
CA ALA A 171 24.51 21.15 10.87
C ALA A 171 23.68 19.91 10.57
N ALA A 172 23.65 19.50 9.30
CA ALA A 172 22.99 18.27 8.89
C ALA A 172 23.60 17.04 9.59
N LYS A 173 24.94 16.99 9.69
CA LYS A 173 25.67 15.93 10.41
C LYS A 173 25.33 15.89 11.90
N GLU A 174 25.25 17.05 12.58
CA GLU A 174 24.83 17.11 13.98
C GLU A 174 23.39 16.66 14.18
N LEU A 175 22.47 17.06 13.30
CA LEU A 175 21.08 16.59 13.32
C LEU A 175 21.00 15.07 13.15
N LEU A 176 21.77 14.48 12.22
CA LEU A 176 21.85 13.03 12.08
C LEU A 176 22.45 12.35 13.33
N ARG A 177 23.46 12.96 13.96
CA ARG A 177 24.04 12.46 15.21
C ARG A 177 22.99 12.43 16.31
N LEU A 178 22.22 13.51 16.48
CA LEU A 178 21.13 13.58 17.46
C LEU A 178 20.02 12.58 17.11
N ALA A 179 19.66 12.41 15.84
CA ALA A 179 18.64 11.46 15.39
C ALA A 179 18.94 10.02 15.84
N LEU A 180 20.21 9.64 15.78
CA LEU A 180 20.70 8.31 16.14
C LEU A 180 20.94 8.13 17.65
N ASN A 181 20.66 9.16 18.46
CA ASN A 181 20.76 9.12 19.92
C ASN A 181 19.43 9.60 20.56
N PRO A 182 18.31 8.88 20.34
CA PRO A 182 17.02 9.20 20.96
C PRO A 182 17.07 9.10 22.48
N PRO A 183 16.24 9.86 23.20
CA PRO A 183 16.17 9.78 24.65
C PRO A 183 15.68 8.39 25.09
N PRO A 184 16.10 7.88 26.27
CA PRO A 184 15.70 6.56 26.76
C PRO A 184 14.20 6.35 26.89
N THR A 185 13.41 7.42 27.04
CA THR A 185 11.94 7.41 27.10
C THR A 185 11.32 6.98 25.78
N ASP A 186 11.84 7.49 24.66
CA ASP A 186 11.33 7.19 23.31
C ASP A 186 11.72 5.78 22.89
N MET A 187 12.79 5.24 23.49
CA MET A 187 13.29 3.89 23.24
C MET A 187 12.48 2.78 23.91
N VAL A 188 11.60 3.11 24.86
CA VAL A 188 10.76 2.12 25.57
C VAL A 188 9.89 1.36 24.58
N PHE A 189 10.07 0.04 24.53
CA PHE A 189 9.38 -0.83 23.60
C PHE A 189 7.98 -1.16 24.12
N PRO A 190 6.89 -0.79 23.40
CA PRO A 190 5.52 -0.89 23.91
C PRO A 190 5.14 -2.30 24.36
N PHE A 191 5.60 -3.32 23.65
CA PHE A 191 5.38 -4.73 24.00
C PHE A 191 5.73 -5.07 25.46
N SER A 192 6.80 -4.47 25.98
CA SER A 192 7.35 -4.68 27.32
C SER A 192 7.02 -3.58 28.32
N SER A 193 6.17 -2.62 27.96
CA SER A 193 5.98 -1.40 28.76
C SER A 193 5.39 -1.61 30.16
N ASN A 194 4.79 -2.79 30.40
CA ASN A 194 4.17 -3.14 31.68
C ASN A 194 5.11 -3.93 32.60
N GLU A 195 6.31 -4.29 32.15
CA GLU A 195 7.32 -4.94 32.98
C GLU A 195 8.00 -3.92 33.91
N ASP A 196 8.56 -4.39 35.03
CA ASP A 196 9.29 -3.53 35.97
C ASP A 196 10.53 -2.88 35.34
N ASP A 197 11.20 -3.60 34.42
CA ASP A 197 12.29 -3.09 33.58
C ASP A 197 11.95 -3.29 32.09
N PRO A 198 11.26 -2.31 31.45
CA PRO A 198 10.89 -2.41 30.04
C PRO A 198 12.10 -2.44 29.11
N ALA A 199 12.01 -3.24 28.04
CA ALA A 199 13.03 -3.27 27.00
C ALA A 199 13.13 -1.89 26.32
N LYS A 200 14.37 -1.45 26.08
CA LYS A 200 14.68 -0.23 25.34
C LYS A 200 15.51 -0.59 24.12
N CYS A 201 14.99 -0.35 22.92
CA CYS A 201 15.67 -0.79 21.71
C CYS A 201 15.32 0.06 20.49
N TRP A 202 16.17 -0.04 19.48
CA TRP A 202 15.82 0.33 18.12
C TRP A 202 14.97 -0.75 17.50
N VAL A 203 14.00 -0.37 16.68
CA VAL A 203 13.28 -1.28 15.79
C VAL A 203 13.69 -0.98 14.35
N SER A 204 13.77 -2.02 13.50
CA SER A 204 14.06 -1.83 12.08
C SER A 204 13.23 -2.71 11.17
N LEU A 205 12.99 -2.24 9.95
CA LEU A 205 12.18 -2.91 8.93
C LEU A 205 12.84 -2.74 7.56
N MET A 206 12.84 -3.80 6.76
CA MET A 206 13.21 -3.73 5.35
C MET A 206 11.94 -3.69 4.50
N LEU A 207 11.89 -2.76 3.54
CA LEU A 207 10.83 -2.68 2.53
C LEU A 207 11.44 -2.88 1.14
N ARG A 208 10.63 -3.40 0.21
CA ARG A 208 10.96 -3.53 -1.22
C ARG A 208 9.91 -2.81 -2.10
N PRO A 209 9.74 -1.48 -1.94
CA PRO A 209 8.69 -0.78 -2.68
C PRO A 209 8.98 -0.80 -4.19
N VAL A 210 7.94 -1.11 -4.97
CA VAL A 210 7.99 -1.16 -6.44
C VAL A 210 8.28 0.24 -7.00
N VAL A 211 9.20 0.29 -7.95
CA VAL A 211 9.61 1.51 -8.68
C VAL A 211 9.24 1.40 -10.16
N CYS A 212 9.46 0.23 -10.76
CA CYS A 212 9.12 -0.04 -12.15
C CYS A 212 8.16 -1.24 -12.19
N PRO A 213 6.92 -1.09 -12.66
CA PRO A 213 5.97 -2.20 -12.78
C PRO A 213 6.40 -3.18 -13.87
N ALA A 214 5.99 -4.45 -13.75
CA ALA A 214 6.20 -5.41 -14.81
C ALA A 214 5.31 -5.12 -16.04
N VAL A 215 5.88 -5.28 -17.23
CA VAL A 215 5.15 -5.28 -18.51
C VAL A 215 5.56 -6.53 -19.27
N GLU A 216 4.60 -7.41 -19.54
CA GLU A 216 4.85 -8.68 -20.20
C GLU A 216 5.53 -8.48 -21.57
N GLY A 217 6.56 -9.27 -21.84
CA GLY A 217 7.36 -9.17 -23.07
C GLY A 217 8.35 -8.00 -23.12
N TYR A 218 8.37 -7.12 -22.11
CA TYR A 218 9.24 -5.94 -22.09
C TYR A 218 10.15 -5.88 -20.86
N ILE A 219 9.59 -5.76 -19.65
CA ILE A 219 10.37 -5.54 -18.43
C ILE A 219 9.77 -6.26 -17.22
N ARG A 220 10.63 -6.77 -16.35
CA ARG A 220 10.25 -7.35 -15.05
C ARG A 220 10.01 -6.25 -14.02
N GLU A 221 9.18 -6.54 -13.01
CA GLU A 221 8.99 -5.62 -11.88
C GLU A 221 10.35 -5.34 -11.22
N LYS A 222 10.65 -4.07 -10.95
CA LYS A 222 11.82 -3.66 -10.18
C LYS A 222 11.41 -2.82 -8.98
N SER A 223 12.04 -3.11 -7.85
CA SER A 223 11.88 -2.41 -6.58
C SER A 223 13.20 -1.81 -6.13
N MET A 224 13.15 -0.76 -5.32
CA MET A 224 14.31 -0.37 -4.51
C MET A 224 14.25 -1.09 -3.15
N GLU A 225 15.32 -1.03 -2.37
CA GLU A 225 15.26 -1.40 -0.95
C GLU A 225 15.22 -0.17 -0.07
N VAL A 226 14.46 -0.21 1.01
CA VAL A 226 14.42 0.85 2.02
C VAL A 226 14.56 0.27 3.41
N ARG A 227 15.51 0.78 4.18
CA ARG A 227 15.72 0.44 5.60
C ARG A 227 15.07 1.50 6.49
N PHE A 228 14.06 1.11 7.24
CA PHE A 228 13.41 1.95 8.24
C PHE A 228 14.00 1.68 9.62
N PHE A 229 14.33 2.74 10.35
CA PHE A 229 14.76 2.71 11.74
C PHE A 229 13.88 3.65 12.56
N ALA A 230 13.47 3.18 13.73
CA ALA A 230 12.76 4.01 14.69
C ALA A 230 13.11 3.59 16.13
N PRO A 231 13.03 4.50 17.11
CA PRO A 231 13.07 4.10 18.51
C PRO A 231 11.88 3.21 18.84
N GLY A 232 11.99 2.35 19.85
CA GLY A 232 10.97 1.35 20.21
C GLY A 232 9.56 1.93 20.37
N GLY A 233 9.42 3.12 20.96
CA GLY A 233 8.15 3.82 21.14
C GLY A 233 7.47 4.25 19.84
N CYS A 234 8.18 4.21 18.71
CA CYS A 234 7.70 4.49 17.37
C CYS A 234 7.50 3.23 16.50
N VAL A 235 7.46 2.02 17.08
CA VAL A 235 7.25 0.78 16.31
C VAL A 235 5.93 0.77 15.52
N ALA A 236 4.90 1.49 15.98
CA ALA A 236 3.65 1.68 15.23
C ALA A 236 3.89 2.32 13.85
N ASN A 237 4.89 3.20 13.71
CA ASN A 237 5.25 3.79 12.41
C ASN A 237 5.73 2.73 11.42
N LEU A 238 6.40 1.67 11.92
CA LEU A 238 6.86 0.56 11.10
C LEU A 238 5.72 -0.39 10.74
N ASP A 239 4.77 -0.68 11.64
CA ASP A 239 3.51 -1.41 11.30
C ASP A 239 2.76 -0.68 10.18
N PHE A 240 2.70 0.65 10.24
CA PHE A 240 2.02 1.45 9.23
C PHE A 240 2.66 1.34 7.84
N VAL A 241 3.99 1.45 7.72
CA VAL A 241 4.64 1.33 6.40
C VAL A 241 4.72 -0.12 5.91
N GLU A 242 4.86 -1.08 6.82
CA GLU A 242 4.75 -2.52 6.52
C GLU A 242 3.39 -2.84 5.90
N SER A 243 2.30 -2.36 6.50
CA SER A 243 0.93 -2.58 6.01
C SER A 243 0.66 -1.96 4.63
N ILE A 244 1.44 -0.95 4.23
CA ILE A 244 1.26 -0.27 2.93
C ILE A 244 2.18 -0.87 1.86
N PHE A 245 3.42 -1.20 2.21
CA PHE A 245 4.49 -1.52 1.25
C PHE A 245 5.01 -2.96 1.35
N GLY A 246 4.51 -3.74 2.31
CA GLY A 246 4.89 -5.12 2.57
C GLY A 246 6.17 -5.28 3.39
N ASN A 247 6.34 -6.45 4.01
CA ASN A 247 7.54 -6.81 4.75
C ASN A 247 8.61 -7.42 3.81
N GLY A 248 9.82 -6.87 3.80
CA GLY A 248 10.95 -7.32 2.98
C GLY A 248 11.81 -8.43 3.62
N GLY A 249 11.38 -9.00 4.74
CA GLY A 249 12.06 -10.08 5.44
C GLY A 249 13.21 -9.63 6.34
N ASP A 250 14.00 -10.60 6.80
CA ASP A 250 15.22 -10.35 7.57
C ASP A 250 16.35 -9.91 6.62
N PRO A 251 16.86 -8.66 6.73
CA PRO A 251 17.90 -8.13 5.85
C PRO A 251 19.26 -8.82 6.02
N PHE A 252 19.47 -9.59 7.09
CA PHE A 252 20.72 -10.33 7.30
C PHE A 252 20.79 -11.63 6.48
N LEU A 253 19.67 -12.09 5.93
CA LEU A 253 19.63 -13.27 5.07
C LEU A 253 20.01 -12.91 3.63
N ALA A 254 20.83 -13.75 3.00
CA ALA A 254 21.27 -13.54 1.62
C ALA A 254 20.11 -13.52 0.62
N GLU A 255 19.04 -14.30 0.88
CA GLU A 255 17.82 -14.30 0.06
C GLU A 255 17.10 -12.94 0.02
N ASN A 256 17.31 -12.09 1.03
CA ASN A 256 16.75 -10.75 1.11
C ASN A 256 17.77 -9.65 0.76
N ASP A 257 19.02 -10.00 0.38
CA ASP A 257 19.99 -9.00 -0.10
C ASP A 257 19.66 -8.60 -1.54
N SER A 258 19.12 -7.39 -1.68
CA SER A 258 18.81 -6.78 -2.98
C SER A 258 19.99 -6.77 -3.96
N GLY A 259 21.22 -6.70 -3.45
CA GLY A 259 22.43 -6.71 -4.27
C GLY A 259 22.66 -8.02 -5.02
N LEU A 260 22.06 -9.12 -4.57
CA LEU A 260 22.11 -10.42 -5.24
C LEU A 260 20.97 -10.60 -6.26
N ASP A 261 19.89 -9.82 -6.13
CA ASP A 261 18.72 -9.81 -7.02
C ASP A 261 18.80 -8.66 -8.04
N ILE A 262 19.77 -8.75 -8.96
CA ILE A 262 19.98 -7.73 -10.01
C ILE A 262 18.80 -7.58 -10.97
N GLU A 263 17.95 -8.61 -11.07
CA GLU A 263 16.82 -8.67 -11.99
C GLU A 263 15.65 -7.82 -11.48
N HIS A 264 15.36 -7.84 -10.17
CA HIS A 264 14.22 -7.12 -9.59
C HIS A 264 14.61 -5.97 -8.65
N TRP A 265 15.91 -5.65 -8.54
CA TRP A 265 16.39 -4.43 -7.88
C TRP A 265 16.67 -3.30 -8.88
N THR A 266 16.42 -2.05 -8.47
CA THR A 266 16.79 -0.85 -9.23
C THR A 266 18.26 -0.44 -9.08
N GLY A 267 18.99 -1.05 -8.15
CA GLY A 267 20.34 -0.62 -7.77
C GLY A 267 20.36 0.51 -6.74
N HIS A 268 19.20 0.92 -6.22
CA HIS A 268 19.06 2.06 -5.31
C HIS A 268 18.69 1.63 -3.89
N THR A 269 19.23 2.32 -2.91
CA THR A 269 19.05 2.02 -1.48
C THR A 269 18.58 3.26 -0.73
N GLY A 270 17.49 3.09 0.02
CA GLY A 270 16.90 4.11 0.86
C GLY A 270 17.07 3.83 2.35
N CYS A 271 17.13 4.89 3.15
CA CYS A 271 17.10 4.82 4.61
C CYS A 271 16.15 5.88 5.16
N VAL A 272 15.34 5.51 6.15
CA VAL A 272 14.47 6.43 6.88
C VAL A 272 14.67 6.24 8.37
N ILE A 273 14.94 7.33 9.09
CA ILE A 273 15.12 7.36 10.54
C ILE A 273 14.03 8.23 11.16
N VAL A 274 13.15 7.63 11.94
CA VAL A 274 12.11 8.36 12.70
C VAL A 274 12.72 8.85 14.01
N ALA A 275 12.73 10.17 14.22
CA ALA A 275 13.43 10.83 15.33
C ALA A 275 12.63 12.04 15.84
N PRO A 276 11.43 11.84 16.45
CA PRO A 276 10.55 12.93 16.87
C PRO A 276 11.21 13.89 17.88
N HIS A 277 12.17 13.41 18.67
CA HIS A 277 12.94 14.20 19.64
C HIS A 277 13.81 15.30 19.01
N LEU A 278 13.99 15.31 17.68
CA LEU A 278 14.65 16.42 16.99
C LEU A 278 13.80 17.69 16.96
N ALA A 279 12.48 17.56 17.04
CA ALA A 279 11.60 18.71 17.21
C ALA A 279 11.97 19.40 18.54
N GLY A 280 12.31 20.69 18.46
CA GLY A 280 12.78 21.46 19.61
C GLY A 280 14.29 21.38 19.88
N THR A 281 15.09 20.90 18.94
CA THR A 281 16.57 21.01 19.04
C THR A 281 17.01 22.48 18.96
N PRO A 282 17.80 23.00 19.92
CA PRO A 282 18.31 24.38 19.85
C PRO A 282 19.27 24.59 18.67
N LYS A 283 19.16 25.71 17.94
CA LYS A 283 20.06 26.01 16.81
C LYS A 283 21.53 26.12 17.22
N GLN A 284 21.77 26.60 18.44
CA GLN A 284 23.12 26.83 18.99
C GLN A 284 23.99 25.57 19.05
N ILE A 285 23.40 24.37 19.14
CA ILE A 285 24.16 23.10 19.21
C ILE A 285 24.35 22.44 17.83
N LEU A 286 23.89 23.09 16.75
CA LEU A 286 23.87 22.53 15.40
C LEU A 286 24.99 23.06 14.51
N ASN A 287 26.01 23.73 15.04
CA ASN A 287 27.12 24.27 14.24
C ASN A 287 26.65 25.13 13.05
N LEU A 288 25.52 25.83 13.20
CA LEU A 288 25.02 26.78 12.21
C LEU A 288 25.90 28.05 12.21
N PRO A 289 26.01 28.77 11.08
CA PRO A 289 26.68 30.06 11.06
C PRO A 289 25.93 31.07 11.93
N SER A 290 26.67 32.03 12.49
CA SER A 290 26.04 33.20 13.10
C SER A 290 25.34 34.02 12.01
N LYS A 291 24.28 34.74 12.37
CA LYS A 291 23.53 35.59 11.43
C LYS A 291 24.40 36.54 10.61
N ALA A 292 25.48 37.07 11.21
CA ALA A 292 26.41 37.98 10.55
C ALA A 292 27.30 37.29 9.49
N ASN A 293 27.50 35.97 9.62
CA ASN A 293 28.32 35.16 8.72
C ASN A 293 27.47 34.28 7.78
N ALA A 294 26.14 34.36 7.89
CA ALA A 294 25.21 33.59 7.07
C ALA A 294 25.09 34.20 5.67
N THR A 295 25.09 33.35 4.66
CA THR A 295 24.78 33.70 3.27
C THR A 295 23.33 34.13 3.12
N GLU A 296 22.99 34.80 2.00
CA GLU A 296 21.60 35.17 1.70
C GLU A 296 20.67 33.95 1.68
N ARG A 297 21.16 32.80 1.18
CA ARG A 297 20.42 31.54 1.16
C ARG A 297 20.17 31.01 2.57
N GLU A 298 21.18 31.02 3.44
CA GLU A 298 21.04 30.57 4.82
C GLU A 298 20.09 31.49 5.62
N LEU A 299 20.15 32.81 5.40
CA LEU A 299 19.20 33.76 6.00
C LEU A 299 17.77 33.48 5.54
N ARG A 300 17.55 33.28 4.24
CA ARG A 300 16.23 32.96 3.66
C ARG A 300 15.66 31.65 4.21
N ASP A 301 16.49 30.63 4.35
CA ASP A 301 16.08 29.29 4.77
C ASP A 301 16.03 29.15 6.30
N GLY A 302 16.50 30.15 7.05
CA GLY A 302 16.56 30.14 8.51
C GLY A 302 17.70 29.30 9.10
N MET A 303 18.75 29.04 8.31
CA MET A 303 19.91 28.18 8.63
C MET A 303 21.06 28.99 9.22
N TYR A 304 20.76 29.74 10.27
CA TYR A 304 21.70 30.53 11.05
C TYR A 304 21.24 30.57 12.51
N TYR A 305 22.09 31.07 13.42
CA TYR A 305 21.69 31.37 14.80
C TYR A 305 21.92 32.85 15.16
N ASP A 306 21.01 33.45 15.95
CA ASP A 306 21.04 34.89 16.31
C ASP A 306 21.33 35.13 17.80
N ASN A 307 22.36 34.46 18.36
CA ASN A 307 22.78 34.52 19.77
C ASN A 307 21.68 34.32 20.83
N ASN A 308 20.47 33.92 20.42
CA ASN A 308 19.36 33.58 21.30
C ASN A 308 19.45 32.08 21.63
N PRO A 309 19.74 31.70 22.89
CA PRO A 309 19.88 30.29 23.26
C PRO A 309 18.57 29.50 23.16
N ASP A 310 17.43 30.20 23.20
CA ASP A 310 16.09 29.60 23.13
C ASP A 310 15.61 29.42 21.67
N GLU A 311 16.40 29.83 20.67
CA GLU A 311 16.04 29.67 19.27
C GLU A 311 16.12 28.19 18.85
N LEU A 312 14.96 27.61 18.57
CA LEU A 312 14.82 26.22 18.15
C LEU A 312 15.01 26.08 16.64
N TYR A 313 15.59 24.97 16.22
CA TYR A 313 15.69 24.61 14.82
C TYR A 313 14.29 24.43 14.25
N ASN A 314 14.07 25.04 13.08
CA ASN A 314 12.76 25.06 12.41
C ASN A 314 11.60 25.51 13.32
N ASP A 315 11.87 26.46 14.22
CA ASP A 315 10.90 27.00 15.17
C ASP A 315 10.29 25.93 16.10
N GLY A 316 11.02 24.83 16.32
CA GLY A 316 10.56 23.67 17.08
C GLY A 316 9.56 22.78 16.33
N GLY A 317 9.23 23.11 15.07
CA GLY A 317 8.28 22.37 14.26
C GLY A 317 8.88 21.16 13.54
N ALA A 318 8.00 20.26 13.11
CA ALA A 318 8.34 19.09 12.31
C ALA A 318 9.13 19.44 11.04
N PHE A 319 10.14 18.64 10.73
CA PHE A 319 10.88 18.70 9.48
C PHE A 319 11.34 17.30 9.05
N LYS A 320 11.79 17.21 7.80
CA LYS A 320 12.59 16.08 7.34
C LYS A 320 13.88 16.58 6.72
N LEU A 321 14.98 15.87 6.94
CA LEU A 321 16.30 16.20 6.43
C LEU A 321 16.80 15.05 5.56
N THR A 322 17.07 15.33 4.29
CA THR A 322 17.51 14.32 3.32
C THR A 322 18.97 14.53 2.88
N PHE A 323 19.73 13.43 2.85
CA PHE A 323 21.04 13.28 2.24
C PHE A 323 20.90 12.37 1.01
N ARG A 324 21.48 12.75 -0.13
CA ARG A 324 21.40 11.98 -1.37
C ARG A 324 22.42 12.43 -2.39
N ASP A 325 22.91 11.51 -3.21
CA ASP A 325 23.79 11.80 -4.33
C ASP A 325 23.42 10.94 -5.56
N SER A 326 24.21 11.05 -6.64
CA SER A 326 24.00 10.29 -7.88
C SER A 326 24.35 8.81 -7.79
N SER A 327 24.84 8.30 -6.64
CA SER A 327 25.15 6.87 -6.46
C SER A 327 23.92 6.00 -6.22
N GLY A 328 22.72 6.60 -6.13
CA GLY A 328 21.49 5.86 -5.87
C GLY A 328 21.17 5.67 -4.39
N LEU A 329 21.85 6.40 -3.50
CA LEU A 329 21.68 6.33 -2.06
C LEU A 329 20.93 7.56 -1.54
N VAL A 330 19.91 7.33 -0.72
CA VAL A 330 19.12 8.38 -0.07
C VAL A 330 18.88 8.04 1.40
N VAL A 331 19.15 8.99 2.29
CA VAL A 331 18.93 8.86 3.73
C VAL A 331 18.10 10.04 4.20
N THR A 332 16.97 9.77 4.85
CA THR A 332 16.11 10.83 5.41
C THR A 332 15.88 10.63 6.90
N VAL A 333 16.04 11.71 7.66
CA VAL A 333 15.61 11.80 9.05
C VAL A 333 14.28 12.53 9.11
N ILE A 334 13.33 12.02 9.92
CA ILE A 334 12.01 12.62 10.13
C ILE A 334 11.88 13.06 11.59
N ALA A 335 11.73 14.37 11.81
CA ALA A 335 11.59 14.99 13.13
C ALA A 335 10.12 15.11 13.57
N ASP A 336 9.35 14.04 13.40
CA ASP A 336 7.95 13.88 13.81
C ASP A 336 7.57 12.39 13.64
N ASN A 337 6.53 11.93 14.33
CA ASN A 337 6.05 10.54 14.23
C ASN A 337 4.63 10.40 13.68
N TYR A 338 4.05 11.46 13.10
CA TYR A 338 2.82 11.36 12.32
C TYR A 338 3.03 10.46 11.09
N PHE A 339 2.21 9.43 10.99
CA PHE A 339 2.29 8.36 9.99
C PHE A 339 2.37 8.86 8.54
N GLY A 340 1.74 9.99 8.24
CA GLY A 340 1.75 10.57 6.88
C GLY A 340 3.15 10.94 6.39
N TYR A 341 4.09 11.31 7.27
CA TYR A 341 5.48 11.57 6.87
C TYR A 341 6.17 10.29 6.41
N CYS A 342 5.99 9.17 7.12
CA CYS A 342 6.58 7.89 6.77
C CYS A 342 6.12 7.42 5.38
N LYS A 343 4.80 7.45 5.11
CA LYS A 343 4.24 7.11 3.79
C LYS A 343 4.78 8.01 2.66
N LYS A 344 4.85 9.32 2.91
CA LYS A 344 5.31 10.28 1.90
C LYS A 344 6.83 10.24 1.70
N GLU A 345 7.58 9.74 2.68
CA GLU A 345 9.01 9.53 2.51
C GLU A 345 9.31 8.32 1.64
N VAL A 346 8.60 7.19 1.80
CA VAL A 346 8.70 6.08 0.84
C VAL A 346 8.40 6.56 -0.57
N LYS A 347 7.35 7.37 -0.76
CA LYS A 347 7.05 8.01 -2.06
C LYS A 347 8.23 8.86 -2.58
N THR A 348 8.86 9.65 -1.71
CA THR A 348 9.99 10.50 -2.09
C THR A 348 11.19 9.66 -2.55
N GLN A 349 11.48 8.56 -1.87
CA GLN A 349 12.58 7.67 -2.22
C GLN A 349 12.30 6.84 -3.48
N VAL A 350 11.06 6.38 -3.68
CA VAL A 350 10.63 5.75 -4.95
C VAL A 350 10.78 6.73 -6.11
N SER A 351 10.36 8.00 -5.95
CA SER A 351 10.54 9.04 -6.96
C SER A 351 12.03 9.29 -7.26
N PHE A 352 12.88 9.37 -6.23
CA PHE A 352 14.32 9.46 -6.41
C PHE A 352 14.89 8.27 -7.20
N SER A 353 14.48 7.05 -6.87
CA SER A 353 14.91 5.84 -7.57
C SER A 353 14.42 5.82 -9.02
N ALA A 354 13.17 6.22 -9.28
CA ALA A 354 12.60 6.32 -10.62
C ALA A 354 13.43 7.28 -11.49
N ASN A 355 13.69 8.49 -10.96
CA ASN A 355 14.47 9.53 -11.65
C ASN A 355 15.89 9.06 -12.03
N LEU A 356 16.57 8.32 -11.16
CA LEU A 356 17.91 7.81 -11.46
C LEU A 356 17.89 6.58 -12.38
N SER A 357 16.84 5.76 -12.30
CA SER A 357 16.73 4.55 -13.12
C SER A 357 16.41 4.84 -14.59
N GLY A 358 15.65 5.90 -14.86
CA GLY A 358 15.21 6.27 -16.22
C GLY A 358 14.23 5.29 -16.88
N LEU A 359 13.66 4.34 -16.13
CA LEU A 359 12.78 3.28 -16.65
C LEU A 359 11.30 3.51 -16.35
N SER A 360 10.98 4.36 -15.37
CA SER A 360 9.62 4.60 -14.91
C SER A 360 9.47 5.99 -14.29
N GLU A 361 8.22 6.38 -14.04
CA GLU A 361 7.87 7.62 -13.35
C GLU A 361 7.12 7.28 -12.05
N GLU A 362 7.42 8.02 -10.98
CA GLU A 362 6.63 7.97 -9.76
C GLU A 362 5.58 9.08 -9.80
N GLU A 363 4.31 8.71 -9.78
CA GLU A 363 3.22 9.66 -9.98
C GLU A 363 2.34 9.85 -8.74
N HIS A 364 1.91 11.09 -8.49
CA HIS A 364 0.80 11.34 -7.56
C HIS A 364 -0.54 11.29 -8.29
N ALA A 365 -0.97 10.09 -8.65
CA ALA A 365 -2.17 9.87 -9.46
C ALA A 365 -3.27 9.07 -8.74
N GLY A 366 -4.44 9.03 -9.35
CA GLY A 366 -5.47 8.00 -9.16
C GLY A 366 -5.79 7.36 -10.52
N GLY A 367 -6.53 6.27 -10.53
CA GLY A 367 -6.92 5.60 -11.77
C GLY A 367 -7.93 4.49 -11.54
N ALA A 368 -8.55 4.03 -12.62
CA ALA A 368 -9.49 2.92 -12.63
C ALA A 368 -9.50 2.25 -14.00
N VAL A 369 -9.71 0.94 -14.05
CA VAL A 369 -10.17 0.26 -15.26
C VAL A 369 -11.68 0.18 -15.17
N VAL A 370 -12.38 0.82 -16.11
CA VAL A 370 -13.84 0.94 -16.08
C VAL A 370 -14.46 0.18 -17.24
N PHE A 371 -15.50 -0.61 -16.95
CA PHE A 371 -16.21 -1.41 -17.94
C PHE A 371 -17.65 -0.89 -18.05
N PRO A 372 -18.10 -0.44 -19.23
CA PRO A 372 -19.47 0.00 -19.43
C PRO A 372 -20.46 -1.09 -19.00
N SER A 373 -21.47 -0.69 -18.23
CA SER A 373 -22.49 -1.61 -17.74
C SER A 373 -23.90 -1.06 -17.97
N TYR A 374 -24.85 -1.96 -18.20
CA TYR A 374 -26.20 -1.66 -18.63
C TYR A 374 -27.22 -2.39 -17.75
N ASP A 375 -28.33 -1.71 -17.48
CA ASP A 375 -29.53 -2.34 -16.94
C ASP A 375 -30.26 -3.04 -18.08
N LEU A 376 -30.34 -4.36 -18.01
CA LEU A 376 -30.97 -5.20 -19.04
C LEU A 376 -32.42 -5.55 -18.69
N GLY A 377 -32.94 -5.09 -17.55
CA GLY A 377 -34.29 -5.41 -17.09
C GLY A 377 -34.46 -6.88 -16.69
N GLU A 378 -35.59 -7.47 -17.07
CA GLU A 378 -35.96 -8.84 -16.70
C GLU A 378 -35.68 -9.88 -17.80
N GLU A 379 -35.57 -9.47 -19.05
CA GLU A 379 -35.42 -10.37 -20.21
C GLU A 379 -34.31 -9.84 -21.12
N PHE A 380 -33.39 -10.70 -21.51
CA PHE A 380 -32.26 -10.33 -22.35
C PHE A 380 -31.97 -11.39 -23.41
N ASN A 381 -32.10 -10.99 -24.69
CA ASN A 381 -31.66 -11.76 -25.84
C ASN A 381 -30.42 -11.07 -26.47
N PRO A 382 -29.21 -11.61 -26.27
CA PRO A 382 -27.98 -11.01 -26.79
C PRO A 382 -27.98 -10.84 -28.32
N LEU A 383 -28.60 -11.77 -29.07
CA LEU A 383 -28.59 -11.73 -30.54
C LEU A 383 -29.45 -10.60 -31.12
N GLU A 384 -30.44 -10.13 -30.37
CA GLU A 384 -31.32 -9.01 -30.78
C GLU A 384 -30.75 -7.66 -30.35
N ILE A 385 -30.04 -7.61 -29.23
CA ILE A 385 -29.65 -6.36 -28.57
C ILE A 385 -28.18 -6.00 -28.83
N LEU A 386 -27.28 -6.99 -28.82
CA LEU A 386 -25.85 -6.73 -28.96
C LEU A 386 -25.44 -6.64 -30.44
N PRO A 387 -24.37 -5.88 -30.76
CA PRO A 387 -23.76 -5.91 -32.08
C PRO A 387 -23.32 -7.33 -32.44
N LYS A 388 -23.48 -7.70 -33.73
CA LYS A 388 -23.00 -8.99 -34.21
C LYS A 388 -21.50 -9.12 -34.02
N THR A 389 -21.09 -10.25 -33.45
CA THR A 389 -19.72 -10.62 -33.11
C THR A 389 -19.36 -11.89 -33.90
N PRO A 390 -18.12 -12.01 -34.42
CA PRO A 390 -17.68 -13.24 -35.07
C PRO A 390 -17.33 -14.36 -34.07
N HIS A 391 -17.23 -14.05 -32.77
CA HIS A 391 -16.83 -14.98 -31.74
C HIS A 391 -17.96 -15.94 -31.36
N THR A 392 -17.62 -17.21 -31.23
CA THR A 392 -18.51 -18.32 -30.90
C THR A 392 -18.07 -19.02 -29.62
N PHE A 393 -18.95 -19.86 -29.07
CA PHE A 393 -18.58 -20.70 -27.93
C PHE A 393 -17.34 -21.58 -28.21
N ASP A 394 -17.22 -22.11 -29.42
CA ASP A 394 -16.07 -22.91 -29.84
C ASP A 394 -14.75 -22.11 -29.76
N ASP A 395 -14.77 -20.82 -30.12
CA ASP A 395 -13.60 -19.93 -30.00
C ASP A 395 -13.20 -19.75 -28.52
N THR A 396 -14.20 -19.67 -27.63
CA THR A 396 -13.98 -19.53 -26.17
C THR A 396 -13.29 -20.77 -25.61
N ILE A 397 -13.83 -21.96 -25.91
CA ILE A 397 -13.27 -23.24 -25.50
C ILE A 397 -11.85 -23.44 -26.04
N SER A 398 -11.63 -23.10 -27.33
CA SER A 398 -10.30 -23.16 -27.93
C SER A 398 -9.31 -22.19 -27.27
N SER A 399 -9.74 -20.97 -26.92
CA SER A 399 -8.87 -19.95 -26.30
C SER A 399 -8.50 -20.32 -24.86
N LEU A 400 -9.39 -21.01 -24.15
CA LEU A 400 -9.15 -21.51 -22.80
C LEU A 400 -8.42 -22.87 -22.78
N GLY A 401 -8.22 -23.51 -23.93
CA GLY A 401 -7.55 -24.80 -24.03
C GLY A 401 -8.37 -25.97 -23.46
N ILE A 402 -9.70 -25.87 -23.49
CA ILE A 402 -10.62 -26.86 -22.95
C ILE A 402 -11.00 -27.87 -24.05
N SER A 403 -11.19 -29.14 -23.70
CA SER A 403 -11.68 -30.14 -24.66
C SER A 403 -13.18 -30.01 -24.87
N LYS A 404 -13.67 -30.23 -26.09
CA LYS A 404 -15.12 -30.30 -26.34
C LYS A 404 -15.83 -31.38 -25.53
N ASP A 405 -15.12 -32.46 -25.20
CA ASP A 405 -15.66 -33.55 -24.38
C ASP A 405 -15.94 -33.11 -22.92
N ASP A 406 -15.32 -32.03 -22.46
CA ASP A 406 -15.51 -31.47 -21.11
C ASP A 406 -16.70 -30.50 -21.03
N VAL A 407 -17.35 -30.19 -22.16
CA VAL A 407 -18.50 -29.27 -22.24
C VAL A 407 -19.69 -29.87 -22.99
N PRO A 408 -20.17 -31.07 -22.62
CA PRO A 408 -21.17 -31.81 -23.38
C PRO A 408 -22.53 -31.10 -23.48
N GLU A 409 -22.81 -30.16 -22.58
CA GLU A 409 -24.06 -29.37 -22.57
C GLU A 409 -23.92 -27.99 -23.22
N GLY A 410 -22.75 -27.66 -23.77
CA GLY A 410 -22.50 -26.34 -24.37
C GLY A 410 -22.39 -25.23 -23.32
N VAL A 411 -21.88 -25.53 -22.14
CA VAL A 411 -21.57 -24.56 -21.07
C VAL A 411 -20.30 -25.02 -20.38
N TYR A 412 -19.46 -24.07 -19.97
CA TYR A 412 -18.25 -24.36 -19.19
C TYR A 412 -18.29 -23.61 -17.86
N CYS A 413 -18.07 -24.32 -16.75
CA CYS A 413 -17.90 -23.73 -15.44
C CYS A 413 -16.42 -23.79 -15.05
N ASP A 414 -15.85 -22.66 -14.65
CA ASP A 414 -14.44 -22.59 -14.31
C ASP A 414 -14.16 -23.36 -12.99
N PRO A 415 -13.21 -24.32 -12.97
CA PRO A 415 -12.92 -25.12 -11.78
C PRO A 415 -12.22 -24.34 -10.66
N LEU A 416 -11.54 -23.24 -10.98
CA LEU A 416 -10.94 -22.33 -10.01
C LEU A 416 -11.97 -21.32 -9.49
N PHE A 417 -12.94 -20.95 -10.33
CA PHE A 417 -14.00 -19.98 -10.03
C PHE A 417 -15.38 -20.58 -10.30
N SER A 418 -15.93 -21.31 -9.33
CA SER A 418 -17.20 -22.03 -9.47
C SER A 418 -18.44 -21.14 -9.70
N SER A 419 -18.30 -19.82 -9.60
CA SER A 419 -19.33 -18.84 -9.91
C SER A 419 -19.24 -18.30 -11.35
N LEU A 420 -18.26 -18.74 -12.15
CA LEU A 420 -18.03 -18.25 -13.50
C LEU A 420 -18.47 -19.28 -14.55
N PHE A 421 -19.42 -18.89 -15.39
CA PHE A 421 -20.00 -19.73 -16.44
C PHE A 421 -19.80 -19.10 -17.81
N TYR A 422 -19.17 -19.83 -18.72
CA TYR A 422 -19.06 -19.45 -20.12
C TYR A 422 -20.20 -20.09 -20.90
N LEU A 423 -20.95 -19.27 -21.62
CA LEU A 423 -22.16 -19.65 -22.34
C LEU A 423 -22.02 -19.42 -23.85
N PRO A 424 -22.87 -20.05 -24.67
CA PRO A 424 -22.89 -19.79 -26.10
C PRO A 424 -23.49 -18.44 -26.45
N GLU A 425 -23.17 -17.95 -27.64
CA GLU A 425 -23.60 -16.65 -28.18
C GLU A 425 -25.12 -16.50 -28.32
N ASN A 426 -25.87 -17.62 -28.37
CA ASN A 426 -27.33 -17.66 -28.47
C ASN A 426 -28.03 -17.83 -27.11
N ALA A 427 -27.32 -17.71 -25.99
CA ALA A 427 -27.92 -17.82 -24.66
C ALA A 427 -28.84 -16.64 -24.34
N THR A 428 -30.08 -16.93 -23.96
CA THR A 428 -31.09 -15.94 -23.54
C THR A 428 -31.32 -16.03 -22.04
N PHE A 429 -31.61 -14.88 -21.41
CA PHE A 429 -31.71 -14.75 -19.97
C PHE A 429 -33.09 -14.26 -19.58
N SER A 430 -33.75 -14.99 -18.69
CA SER A 430 -35.04 -14.61 -18.11
C SER A 430 -34.93 -14.57 -16.59
N LEU A 431 -35.07 -13.36 -16.03
CA LEU A 431 -35.16 -13.15 -14.60
C LEU A 431 -36.50 -13.66 -14.05
N ARG A 432 -37.58 -13.51 -14.82
CA ARG A 432 -38.92 -13.96 -14.43
C ARG A 432 -38.96 -15.46 -14.20
N ASP A 433 -38.39 -16.22 -15.12
CA ASP A 433 -38.33 -17.68 -15.03
C ASP A 433 -37.09 -18.18 -14.27
N GLN A 434 -36.19 -17.28 -13.86
CA GLN A 434 -34.90 -17.56 -13.25
C GLN A 434 -34.09 -18.61 -14.03
N LYS A 435 -34.04 -18.45 -15.35
CA LYS A 435 -33.41 -19.40 -16.25
C LYS A 435 -32.60 -18.71 -17.34
N ILE A 436 -31.59 -19.43 -17.79
CA ILE A 436 -30.79 -19.15 -18.96
C ILE A 436 -31.05 -20.28 -19.94
N SER A 437 -31.31 -19.98 -21.21
CA SER A 437 -31.65 -20.99 -22.23
C SER A 437 -30.83 -20.81 -23.49
N TRP A 438 -30.37 -21.89 -24.11
CA TRP A 438 -29.66 -21.86 -25.39
C TRP A 438 -29.92 -23.13 -26.19
N SER A 439 -29.52 -23.14 -27.46
CA SER A 439 -29.50 -24.35 -28.29
C SER A 439 -28.05 -24.77 -28.52
N TYR A 440 -27.76 -26.05 -28.31
CA TYR A 440 -26.44 -26.64 -28.55
C TYR A 440 -26.60 -27.97 -29.26
N ASN A 441 -25.98 -28.13 -30.44
CA ASN A 441 -26.19 -29.29 -31.34
C ASN A 441 -27.68 -29.58 -31.61
N ASP A 442 -28.46 -28.52 -31.86
CA ASP A 442 -29.92 -28.56 -32.07
C ASP A 442 -30.76 -29.01 -30.86
N ASP A 443 -30.13 -29.30 -29.72
CA ASP A 443 -30.82 -29.61 -28.47
C ASP A 443 -31.01 -28.37 -27.59
N PRO A 444 -32.23 -28.09 -27.08
CA PRO A 444 -32.46 -27.02 -26.11
C PRO A 444 -31.82 -27.38 -24.76
N LYS A 445 -31.08 -26.44 -24.20
CA LYS A 445 -30.40 -26.55 -22.90
C LYS A 445 -30.83 -25.40 -22.00
N THR A 446 -30.76 -25.63 -20.70
CA THR A 446 -31.13 -24.64 -19.69
C THR A 446 -30.21 -24.68 -18.48
N LEU A 447 -29.96 -23.52 -17.90
CA LEU A 447 -29.25 -23.34 -16.63
C LEU A 447 -30.06 -22.45 -15.71
N ALA A 448 -30.02 -22.69 -14.40
CA ALA A 448 -30.65 -21.80 -13.44
C ALA A 448 -29.91 -20.45 -13.39
N LEU A 449 -30.65 -19.35 -13.40
CA LEU A 449 -30.10 -18.01 -13.20
C LEU A 449 -30.01 -17.74 -11.69
N ILE A 450 -28.80 -17.87 -11.15
CA ILE A 450 -28.51 -17.70 -9.73
C ILE A 450 -27.74 -16.38 -9.50
N PRO A 451 -28.04 -15.62 -8.43
CA PRO A 451 -27.19 -14.52 -7.95
C PRO A 451 -25.74 -14.93 -7.69
N GLU A 452 -24.83 -13.97 -7.61
CA GLU A 452 -23.38 -14.18 -7.37
C GLU A 452 -22.61 -14.90 -8.47
N ASN A 453 -23.31 -15.56 -9.39
CA ASN A 453 -22.73 -16.10 -10.61
C ASN A 453 -22.55 -15.04 -11.69
N SER A 454 -21.46 -15.15 -12.43
CA SER A 454 -21.14 -14.36 -13.62
C SER A 454 -21.27 -15.24 -14.87
N TYR A 455 -22.10 -14.82 -15.81
CA TYR A 455 -22.33 -15.52 -17.06
C TYR A 455 -21.68 -14.77 -18.21
N VAL A 456 -20.70 -15.38 -18.88
CA VAL A 456 -19.86 -14.73 -19.89
C VAL A 456 -20.17 -15.30 -21.27
N LEU A 457 -20.53 -14.42 -22.20
CA LEU A 457 -20.74 -14.74 -23.61
C LEU A 457 -19.41 -14.73 -24.38
N PRO A 458 -19.34 -15.31 -25.59
CA PRO A 458 -18.08 -15.40 -26.35
C PRO A 458 -17.45 -14.06 -26.72
N SER A 459 -18.23 -12.98 -26.76
CA SER A 459 -17.73 -11.61 -26.95
C SER A 459 -17.01 -11.03 -25.72
N GLY A 460 -16.97 -11.77 -24.61
CA GLY A 460 -16.54 -11.28 -23.29
C GLY A 460 -17.63 -10.47 -22.57
N TYR A 461 -18.82 -10.31 -23.15
CA TYR A 461 -19.93 -9.65 -22.48
C TYR A 461 -20.42 -10.48 -21.29
N LYS A 462 -20.43 -9.89 -20.11
CA LYS A 462 -20.81 -10.54 -18.86
C LYS A 462 -22.23 -10.14 -18.48
N VAL A 463 -23.04 -11.11 -18.06
CA VAL A 463 -24.39 -10.89 -17.52
C VAL A 463 -24.41 -11.37 -16.07
N GLU A 464 -25.00 -10.59 -15.18
CA GLU A 464 -25.13 -10.88 -13.75
C GLU A 464 -26.54 -10.54 -13.26
N MET A 465 -27.07 -11.34 -12.34
CA MET A 465 -28.28 -11.01 -11.60
C MET A 465 -27.91 -10.18 -10.37
N LYS A 466 -28.38 -8.93 -10.29
CA LYS A 466 -28.09 -8.00 -9.18
C LYS A 466 -29.36 -7.40 -8.60
N LYS A 467 -29.34 -7.15 -7.29
CA LYS A 467 -30.37 -6.33 -6.64
C LYS A 467 -30.14 -4.87 -7.02
N THR A 468 -31.20 -4.16 -7.37
CA THR A 468 -31.11 -2.71 -7.58
C THR A 468 -30.73 -2.03 -6.27
N GLU A 469 -29.97 -0.94 -6.36
CA GLU A 469 -29.60 -0.09 -5.23
C GLU A 469 -30.84 0.33 -4.40
N ASN A 470 -30.65 0.65 -3.12
CA ASN A 470 -31.71 1.12 -2.21
C ASN A 470 -32.90 0.14 -2.06
N ASP A 471 -32.61 -1.17 -1.95
CA ASP A 471 -33.61 -2.23 -1.79
C ASP A 471 -34.62 -2.37 -2.94
N GLY A 472 -34.25 -1.94 -4.15
CA GLY A 472 -35.06 -2.14 -5.34
C GLY A 472 -35.15 -3.60 -5.82
N PRO A 473 -35.92 -3.86 -6.89
CA PRO A 473 -36.09 -5.21 -7.43
C PRO A 473 -34.79 -5.77 -8.00
N TRP A 474 -34.75 -7.09 -8.20
CA TRP A 474 -33.69 -7.73 -8.97
C TRP A 474 -33.73 -7.31 -10.43
N LYS A 475 -32.57 -7.31 -11.07
CA LYS A 475 -32.41 -7.03 -12.49
C LYS A 475 -31.23 -7.78 -13.07
N LEU A 476 -31.21 -7.90 -14.39
CA LEU A 476 -30.04 -8.32 -15.14
C LEU A 476 -29.13 -7.10 -15.38
N VAL A 477 -27.85 -7.25 -15.10
CA VAL A 477 -26.81 -6.25 -15.39
C VAL A 477 -25.84 -6.85 -16.39
N GLY A 478 -25.71 -6.18 -17.52
CA GLY A 478 -24.74 -6.53 -18.55
C GLY A 478 -23.50 -5.66 -18.47
N THR A 479 -22.31 -6.24 -18.61
CA THR A 479 -21.03 -5.52 -18.59
C THR A 479 -20.23 -5.89 -19.83
N VAL A 480 -19.77 -4.89 -20.56
CA VAL A 480 -18.95 -5.06 -21.77
C VAL A 480 -17.58 -5.61 -21.38
N GLY A 481 -17.04 -6.56 -22.16
CA GLY A 481 -15.75 -7.18 -21.90
C GLY A 481 -14.54 -6.28 -22.17
N GLU A 482 -14.70 -5.26 -23.02
CA GLU A 482 -13.69 -4.23 -23.27
C GLU A 482 -13.85 -3.06 -22.31
N GLY A 483 -12.78 -2.75 -21.57
CA GLY A 483 -12.74 -1.67 -20.60
C GLY A 483 -11.85 -0.50 -21.03
N PHE A 484 -11.99 0.62 -20.32
CA PHE A 484 -11.15 1.81 -20.49
C PHE A 484 -10.22 1.98 -19.30
N LEU A 485 -8.93 2.16 -19.55
CA LEU A 485 -7.97 2.56 -18.53
C LEU A 485 -8.02 4.08 -18.36
N CYS A 486 -8.52 4.53 -17.22
CA CYS A 486 -8.59 5.94 -16.87
C CYS A 486 -7.46 6.29 -15.90
N HIS A 487 -6.64 7.30 -16.25
CA HIS A 487 -5.52 7.79 -15.44
C HIS A 487 -5.73 9.27 -15.09
N LYS A 488 -5.56 9.63 -13.81
CA LYS A 488 -5.74 11.02 -13.33
C LYS A 488 -4.52 11.48 -12.51
N PRO A 489 -3.48 11.98 -13.20
CA PRO A 489 -2.26 12.45 -12.57
C PRO A 489 -2.37 13.91 -12.09
N CYS A 490 -1.32 14.40 -11.41
CA CYS A 490 -1.05 15.81 -11.13
C CYS A 490 -2.25 16.62 -10.60
N THR A 491 -3.11 16.00 -9.81
CA THR A 491 -4.34 16.62 -9.31
C THR A 491 -4.11 17.22 -7.92
N VAL A 492 -4.33 18.53 -7.79
CA VAL A 492 -4.23 19.26 -6.52
C VAL A 492 -5.25 18.75 -5.49
N SER A 493 -4.98 18.99 -4.20
CA SER A 493 -5.93 18.66 -3.14
C SER A 493 -7.29 19.33 -3.40
N GLY A 494 -8.39 18.59 -3.27
CA GLY A 494 -9.73 19.04 -3.65
C GLY A 494 -10.10 18.83 -5.12
N GLY A 495 -9.15 18.55 -6.02
CA GLY A 495 -9.41 18.29 -7.45
C GLY A 495 -10.01 16.90 -7.76
N GLY A 496 -10.38 16.14 -6.73
CA GLY A 496 -11.05 14.85 -6.86
C GLY A 496 -10.18 13.75 -7.50
N LYS A 497 -8.91 13.63 -7.10
CA LYS A 497 -7.99 12.60 -7.61
C LYS A 497 -8.53 11.19 -7.41
N SER A 498 -9.02 10.89 -6.20
CA SER A 498 -9.56 9.57 -5.84
C SER A 498 -10.98 9.32 -6.34
N GLU A 499 -11.71 10.37 -6.72
CA GLU A 499 -13.11 10.24 -7.19
C GLU A 499 -13.21 9.43 -8.49
N ILE A 500 -12.12 9.32 -9.27
CA ILE A 500 -12.06 8.52 -10.50
C ILE A 500 -12.35 7.03 -10.29
N SER A 501 -12.09 6.51 -9.09
CA SER A 501 -12.28 5.11 -8.74
C SER A 501 -13.36 4.90 -7.68
N LYS A 502 -14.08 5.95 -7.29
CA LYS A 502 -15.13 5.88 -6.28
C LYS A 502 -16.41 5.34 -6.92
N PRO A 503 -17.18 4.47 -6.24
CA PRO A 503 -18.43 3.96 -6.78
C PRO A 503 -19.43 5.10 -7.03
N LEU A 504 -19.99 5.13 -8.25
CA LEU A 504 -21.04 6.08 -8.61
C LEU A 504 -22.37 5.78 -7.89
N THR A 505 -22.57 4.54 -7.47
CA THR A 505 -23.80 4.06 -6.81
C THR A 505 -24.13 4.85 -5.54
N ASP A 506 -23.12 5.29 -4.78
CA ASP A 506 -23.28 6.12 -3.58
C ASP A 506 -23.87 7.52 -3.89
N ALA A 507 -23.81 7.97 -5.15
CA ALA A 507 -24.29 9.28 -5.59
C ALA A 507 -25.64 9.23 -6.32
N ILE A 508 -26.21 8.04 -6.54
CA ILE A 508 -27.49 7.88 -7.25
C ILE A 508 -28.64 8.27 -6.31
N VAL A 509 -29.50 9.19 -6.78
CA VAL A 509 -30.73 9.59 -6.07
C VAL A 509 -31.94 9.01 -6.78
N CYS A 510 -32.77 8.24 -6.05
CA CYS A 510 -34.02 7.71 -6.56
C CYS A 510 -35.15 8.75 -6.46
N GLY A 511 -35.72 9.15 -7.60
CA GLY A 511 -36.87 10.06 -7.67
C GLY A 511 -38.11 9.37 -8.26
N PRO A 512 -39.30 9.96 -8.06
CA PRO A 512 -40.53 9.44 -8.66
C PRO A 512 -40.56 9.68 -10.17
N VAL A 513 -41.36 8.89 -10.89
CA VAL A 513 -41.79 9.22 -12.26
C VAL A 513 -42.77 10.39 -12.16
N PHE A 514 -42.46 11.49 -12.83
CA PHE A 514 -43.28 12.70 -12.80
C PHE A 514 -44.49 12.57 -13.74
N ILE A 515 -45.69 12.80 -13.20
CA ILE A 515 -46.95 12.85 -13.95
C ILE A 515 -47.63 14.17 -13.58
N ALA A 516 -47.86 15.04 -14.57
CA ALA A 516 -48.45 16.36 -14.34
C ALA A 516 -49.98 16.29 -14.41
N ASP A 517 -50.49 15.60 -15.42
CA ASP A 517 -51.92 15.35 -15.63
C ASP A 517 -52.10 13.92 -16.13
N TRP A 518 -52.66 13.06 -15.29
CA TRP A 518 -52.77 11.63 -15.58
C TRP A 518 -53.51 11.35 -16.89
N GLU A 519 -54.64 12.03 -17.15
CA GLU A 519 -55.44 11.75 -18.35
C GLU A 519 -54.73 12.24 -19.62
N GLY A 520 -54.21 13.47 -19.61
CA GLY A 520 -53.47 14.04 -20.72
C GLY A 520 -52.19 13.26 -21.02
N ASP A 521 -51.38 12.98 -20.00
CA ASP A 521 -50.10 12.29 -20.15
C ASP A 521 -50.30 10.85 -20.63
N MET A 522 -51.29 10.12 -20.11
CA MET A 522 -51.59 8.76 -20.57
C MET A 522 -52.17 8.73 -21.99
N LYS A 523 -52.93 9.75 -22.40
CA LYS A 523 -53.39 9.90 -23.79
C LYS A 523 -52.20 10.05 -24.73
N LEU A 524 -51.26 10.94 -24.41
CA LEU A 524 -50.04 11.13 -25.18
C LEU A 524 -49.19 9.87 -25.25
N ALA A 525 -49.01 9.17 -24.12
CA ALA A 525 -48.29 7.89 -24.09
C ALA A 525 -48.93 6.86 -25.02
N ARG A 526 -50.27 6.77 -25.02
CA ARG A 526 -51.01 5.87 -25.91
C ARG A 526 -50.86 6.25 -27.39
N GLU A 527 -50.88 7.54 -27.71
CA GLU A 527 -50.65 8.01 -29.08
C GLU A 527 -49.26 7.62 -29.59
N VAL A 528 -48.23 7.74 -28.75
CA VAL A 528 -46.86 7.32 -29.07
C VAL A 528 -46.80 5.80 -29.25
N ILE A 529 -47.30 5.01 -28.30
CA ILE A 529 -47.23 3.55 -28.35
C ILE A 529 -47.96 2.98 -29.58
N ASN A 530 -49.11 3.55 -29.94
CA ASN A 530 -49.94 3.06 -31.04
C ASN A 530 -49.60 3.67 -32.40
N LYS A 531 -48.65 4.63 -32.46
CA LYS A 531 -48.26 5.25 -33.71
C LYS A 531 -47.55 4.23 -34.60
N ASP A 532 -47.92 4.21 -35.88
CA ASP A 532 -47.13 3.51 -36.89
C ASP A 532 -45.82 4.28 -37.12
N TYR A 533 -44.70 3.60 -36.90
CA TYR A 533 -43.36 4.13 -37.06
C TYR A 533 -42.65 3.57 -38.31
N SER A 534 -43.37 2.90 -39.22
CA SER A 534 -42.82 2.37 -40.46
C SER A 534 -42.10 3.43 -41.31
N ASP A 535 -42.51 4.71 -41.20
CA ASP A 535 -41.93 5.87 -41.90
C ASP A 535 -40.88 6.65 -41.07
N ARG A 536 -40.49 6.16 -39.88
CA ARG A 536 -39.63 6.91 -38.94
C ARG A 536 -38.23 7.20 -39.47
N PHE A 537 -37.75 6.38 -40.41
CA PHE A 537 -36.40 6.50 -40.95
C PHE A 537 -36.38 7.38 -42.18
N ARG A 538 -35.54 8.43 -42.16
CA ARG A 538 -35.31 9.32 -43.30
C ARG A 538 -34.77 8.58 -44.54
N ASP A 539 -34.13 7.43 -44.35
CA ASP A 539 -33.69 6.52 -45.41
C ASP A 539 -34.54 5.24 -45.38
N PRO A 540 -35.39 4.99 -46.40
CA PRO A 540 -36.23 3.80 -46.49
C PRO A 540 -35.46 2.48 -46.53
N LYS A 541 -34.14 2.49 -46.79
CA LYS A 541 -33.33 1.27 -46.74
C LYS A 541 -32.99 0.83 -45.32
N LYS A 542 -33.18 1.69 -44.32
CA LYS A 542 -32.94 1.40 -42.90
C LYS A 542 -34.18 0.90 -42.15
N SER A 543 -35.33 0.79 -42.82
CA SER A 543 -36.56 0.26 -42.22
C SER A 543 -36.57 -1.27 -42.06
N ASN A 544 -35.62 -1.98 -42.68
CA ASN A 544 -35.44 -3.44 -42.59
C ASN A 544 -34.27 -3.85 -41.67
N ILE A 545 -33.77 -2.93 -40.83
CA ILE A 545 -32.85 -3.19 -39.72
C ILE A 545 -33.66 -3.09 -38.44
#